data_AF-A0A1F8XUP6-F1
#
_entry.id   AF-A0A1F8XUP6-F1
#
_cell.length_a   1.000
_cell.length_b   1.000
_cell.length_c   1.000
_cell.angle_alpha   90.00
_cell.angle_beta   90.00
_cell.angle_gamma   90.00
#
_symmetry.space_group_name_H-M   'P 1'
#
loop_
_entity.id
_entity.type
_entity.pdbx_description
1 polymer ?
#
loop_
_entity_poly.entity_id
_entity_poly.type
_entity_poly.pdbx_seq_one_letter_code
_entity_poly.pdbx_strand_id
1 'polypeptide(L)'
;MLEVELDIFSGMPNPAWVLSKRQEKTLYELLSAEPSQISPVPILSKQFGLGYRGLIVRRIKTDEGVWDKAVSARRTPFPNEFRIGIKMAKKDSAADWLVKTASRQGARLADEVRAVVSRGVALVPRSRGPVDPTAKINRKRVEEAEVAVDVPYKPGAEIHETWWACGSNYFSANAHFFNDPAHVTRNNCYCFASNHMPDIRYARPGRRGGRPATSITCGGVIDGLRADGWKDGCEPNALTIVLVIWPNNDYHFYRLVTGGPYWWWGHKPGGTPAKYTDDCGHSIFQYQGKGYAPNNICRGNYTDFCGYFYQNNWTAFVA
;
A
#
# COMPACT_ATOMS: atom_id res chain seq x y z
N MET A 1 13.59 23.61 -6.88
CA MET A 1 14.03 22.39 -6.15
C MET A 1 13.05 21.23 -6.32
N LEU A 2 13.54 20.08 -6.75
CA LEU A 2 12.78 18.83 -6.89
C LEU A 2 13.13 17.77 -5.84
N GLU A 3 12.11 17.18 -5.24
CA GLU A 3 12.18 15.94 -4.47
C GLU A 3 11.70 14.77 -5.33
N VAL A 4 12.33 13.62 -5.17
CA VAL A 4 11.92 12.36 -5.75
C VAL A 4 11.63 11.39 -4.64
N GLU A 5 10.49 10.72 -4.73
CA GLU A 5 10.07 9.68 -3.82
C GLU A 5 9.85 8.37 -4.60
N LEU A 6 10.45 7.29 -4.10
CA LEU A 6 10.21 5.95 -4.60
C LEU A 6 8.91 5.40 -4.01
N ASP A 7 7.80 5.45 -4.75
CA ASP A 7 6.51 4.95 -4.27
C ASP A 7 6.49 3.42 -4.28
N ILE A 8 6.74 2.80 -3.13
CA ILE A 8 6.97 1.35 -3.01
C ILE A 8 6.32 0.73 -1.77
N PHE A 9 6.44 1.39 -0.63
CA PHE A 9 5.94 0.90 0.64
C PHE A 9 4.50 1.31 0.87
N SER A 10 3.75 0.42 1.49
CA SER A 10 2.42 0.63 1.96
C SER A 10 2.37 1.13 3.40
N GLY A 11 3.22 0.63 4.29
CA GLY A 11 3.21 0.96 5.71
C GLY A 11 4.26 1.99 6.09
N MET A 12 5.50 1.71 5.71
CA MET A 12 6.69 2.49 5.98
C MET A 12 6.82 3.72 5.08
N PRO A 13 7.58 4.75 5.51
CA PRO A 13 7.93 5.85 4.63
C PRO A 13 8.72 5.38 3.42
N ASN A 14 8.31 5.88 2.26
CA ASN A 14 9.03 5.65 1.02
C ASN A 14 10.43 6.30 1.05
N PRO A 15 11.45 5.68 0.45
CA PRO A 15 12.73 6.34 0.21
C PRO A 15 12.53 7.61 -0.63
N ALA A 16 13.12 8.71 -0.19
CA ALA A 16 13.05 9.99 -0.88
C ALA A 16 14.42 10.69 -0.89
N TRP A 17 14.67 11.49 -1.92
CA TRP A 17 15.89 12.28 -2.08
C TRP A 17 15.63 13.56 -2.89
N VAL A 18 16.46 14.56 -2.66
CA VAL A 18 16.40 15.85 -3.37
C VAL A 18 17.41 15.86 -4.51
N LEU A 19 17.00 16.41 -5.65
CA LEU A 19 17.88 16.56 -6.81
C LEU A 19 18.74 17.83 -6.67
N SER A 20 20.02 17.71 -7.02
CA SER A 20 20.89 18.87 -7.23
C SER A 20 20.48 19.64 -8.49
N LYS A 21 20.91 20.91 -8.61
CA LYS A 21 20.64 21.75 -9.80
C LYS A 21 21.05 21.09 -11.12
N ARG A 22 22.17 20.36 -11.13
CA ARG A 22 22.63 19.61 -12.32
C ARG A 22 21.69 18.45 -12.67
N GLN A 23 21.22 17.73 -11.65
CA GLN A 23 20.27 16.63 -11.83
C GLN A 23 18.90 17.12 -12.29
N GLU A 24 18.42 18.26 -11.76
CA GLU A 24 17.19 18.88 -12.26
C GLU A 24 17.27 19.20 -13.75
N LYS A 25 18.40 19.74 -14.21
CA LYS A 25 18.64 19.99 -15.64
C LYS A 25 18.56 18.71 -16.46
N THR A 26 19.25 17.65 -16.04
CA THR A 26 19.22 16.36 -16.73
C THR A 26 17.82 15.74 -16.74
N LEU A 27 17.09 15.81 -15.63
CA LEU A 27 15.71 15.31 -15.59
C LEU A 27 14.82 16.10 -16.56
N TYR A 28 14.96 17.42 -16.61
CA TYR A 28 14.25 18.26 -17.55
C TYR A 28 14.52 17.85 -19.01
N GLU A 29 15.77 17.61 -19.37
CA GLU A 29 16.17 17.17 -20.72
C GLU A 29 15.51 15.82 -21.07
N LEU A 30 15.58 14.83 -20.18
CA LEU A 30 14.99 13.51 -20.37
C LEU A 30 13.46 13.59 -20.55
N LEU A 31 12.77 14.35 -19.71
CA LEU A 31 11.31 14.50 -19.78
C LEU A 31 10.86 15.36 -20.96
N SER A 32 11.70 16.29 -21.42
CA SER A 32 11.43 17.08 -22.62
C SER A 32 11.55 16.24 -23.89
N ALA A 33 12.51 15.32 -23.93
CA ALA A 33 12.71 14.40 -25.03
C ALA A 33 11.58 13.36 -25.12
N GLU A 34 11.07 12.88 -23.98
CA GLU A 34 9.97 11.90 -23.96
C GLU A 34 8.88 12.26 -22.92
N PRO A 35 8.01 13.26 -23.20
CA PRO A 35 6.98 13.71 -22.26
C PRO A 35 5.94 12.62 -21.89
N SER A 36 5.81 11.57 -22.70
CA SER A 36 4.90 10.45 -22.46
C SER A 36 5.25 9.58 -21.24
N GLN A 37 6.42 9.81 -20.63
CA GLN A 37 6.82 9.19 -19.36
C GLN A 37 6.09 9.76 -18.14
N ILE A 38 5.49 10.95 -18.27
CA ILE A 38 4.80 11.67 -17.19
C ILE A 38 3.37 11.14 -17.04
N SER A 39 2.93 10.96 -15.80
CA SER A 39 1.56 10.60 -15.43
C SER A 39 1.11 11.37 -14.19
N PRO A 40 -0.19 11.58 -13.97
CA PRO A 40 -0.69 12.17 -12.72
C PRO A 40 -0.38 11.26 -11.51
N VAL A 41 -0.37 11.82 -10.30
CA VAL A 41 -0.07 11.03 -9.08
C VAL A 41 -1.26 10.23 -8.58
N PRO A 42 -2.49 10.78 -8.46
CA PRO A 42 -3.64 9.91 -8.44
C PRO A 42 -3.87 9.37 -9.86
N ILE A 43 -3.67 8.07 -10.05
CA ILE A 43 -4.02 7.39 -11.29
C ILE A 43 -5.21 6.50 -11.02
N LEU A 44 -6.41 7.02 -11.28
CA LEU A 44 -7.66 6.30 -11.02
C LEU A 44 -7.93 5.21 -12.08
N SER A 45 -7.35 5.35 -13.28
CA SER A 45 -7.55 4.40 -14.38
C SER A 45 -6.71 3.13 -14.29
N LYS A 46 -5.75 3.06 -13.37
CA LYS A 46 -4.88 1.90 -13.18
C LYS A 46 -4.88 1.48 -11.71
N GLN A 47 -5.05 0.19 -11.48
CA GLN A 47 -4.86 -0.38 -10.15
C GLN A 47 -3.43 -0.89 -10.02
N PHE A 48 -2.74 -0.42 -8.98
CA PHE A 48 -1.41 -0.89 -8.65
C PHE A 48 -1.47 -2.00 -7.61
N GLY A 49 -0.56 -2.95 -7.76
CA GLY A 49 -0.29 -3.93 -6.72
C GLY A 49 0.47 -3.29 -5.55
N LEU A 50 0.68 -4.08 -4.50
CA LEU A 50 1.65 -3.78 -3.46
C LEU A 50 3.08 -3.79 -4.03
N GLY A 51 3.99 -3.09 -3.35
CA GLY A 51 5.37 -2.93 -3.82
C GLY A 51 5.54 -1.75 -4.78
N TYR A 52 6.43 -1.84 -5.76
CA TYR A 52 6.83 -0.68 -6.57
C TYR A 52 5.72 -0.16 -7.49
N ARG A 53 5.46 1.14 -7.43
CA ARG A 53 4.38 1.84 -8.16
C ARG A 53 4.87 3.00 -9.02
N GLY A 54 6.19 3.23 -9.06
CA GLY A 54 6.80 4.33 -9.80
C GLY A 54 7.53 5.31 -8.88
N LEU A 55 7.95 6.43 -9.46
CA LEU A 55 8.60 7.53 -8.76
C LEU A 55 7.68 8.74 -8.79
N ILE A 56 7.46 9.36 -7.64
CA ILE A 56 6.74 10.62 -7.54
C ILE A 56 7.79 11.73 -7.48
N VAL A 57 7.71 12.67 -8.42
CA VAL A 57 8.56 13.86 -8.47
C VAL A 57 7.71 15.04 -8.02
N ARG A 58 8.20 15.79 -7.03
CA ARG A 58 7.52 16.97 -6.48
C ARG A 58 8.41 18.18 -6.51
N ARG A 59 7.84 19.31 -6.89
CA ARG A 59 8.43 20.62 -6.68
C ARG A 59 8.18 21.04 -5.23
N ILE A 60 9.23 21.01 -4.41
CA ILE A 60 9.16 21.34 -2.98
C ILE A 60 9.54 22.80 -2.66
N LYS A 61 10.24 23.46 -3.59
CA LYS A 61 10.59 24.88 -3.45
C LYS A 61 10.75 25.53 -4.82
N THR A 62 10.23 26.76 -4.94
CA THR A 62 10.54 27.67 -6.04
C THR A 62 11.82 28.42 -5.70
N ASP A 63 12.83 28.31 -6.55
CA ASP A 63 14.15 28.90 -6.26
C ASP A 63 14.74 29.64 -7.47
N GLU A 64 13.90 29.94 -8.47
CA GLU A 64 14.35 30.43 -9.79
C GLU A 64 15.47 29.55 -10.38
N GLY A 65 15.49 28.29 -9.96
CA GLY A 65 16.48 27.30 -10.32
C GLY A 65 16.36 26.90 -11.79
N VAL A 66 17.22 25.97 -12.20
CA VAL A 66 17.27 25.51 -13.59
C VAL A 66 15.93 24.90 -13.99
N TRP A 67 15.29 24.12 -13.10
CA TRP A 67 13.96 23.58 -13.33
C TRP A 67 12.90 24.67 -13.55
N ASP A 68 12.85 25.65 -12.64
CA ASP A 68 11.83 26.70 -12.68
C ASP A 68 11.93 27.54 -13.97
N LYS A 69 13.16 27.94 -14.33
CA LYS A 69 13.42 28.67 -15.58
C LYS A 69 13.05 27.84 -16.81
N ALA A 70 13.42 26.56 -16.82
CA ALA A 70 13.17 25.68 -17.94
C ALA A 70 11.67 25.38 -18.12
N VAL A 71 10.93 25.19 -17.03
CA VAL A 71 9.48 24.96 -17.07
C VAL A 71 8.72 26.23 -17.47
N SER A 72 9.10 27.40 -16.97
CA SER A 72 8.49 28.69 -17.34
C SER A 72 8.66 29.04 -18.81
N ALA A 73 9.73 28.57 -19.47
CA ALA A 73 9.96 28.77 -20.90
C ALA A 73 9.08 27.88 -21.80
N ARG A 74 8.37 26.89 -21.24
CA ARG A 74 7.51 25.99 -22.03
C ARG A 74 6.13 26.59 -22.23
N ARG A 75 5.56 26.36 -23.42
CA ARG A 75 4.13 26.64 -23.69
C ARG A 75 3.19 25.84 -22.77
N THR A 76 3.59 24.62 -22.42
CA THR A 76 2.87 23.77 -21.45
C THR A 76 3.86 23.33 -20.36
N PRO A 77 3.79 23.91 -19.16
CA PRO A 77 4.68 23.56 -18.07
C PRO A 77 4.41 22.15 -17.56
N PHE A 78 5.43 21.51 -16.99
CA PHE A 78 5.23 20.25 -16.27
C PHE A 78 4.43 20.50 -14.98
N PRO A 79 3.61 19.54 -14.53
CA PRO A 79 2.93 19.63 -13.24
C PRO A 79 3.92 19.81 -12.08
N ASN A 80 3.48 20.45 -10.99
CA ASN A 80 4.29 20.55 -9.77
C ASN A 80 4.49 19.21 -9.07
N GLU A 81 3.61 18.25 -9.30
CA GLU A 81 3.69 16.89 -8.79
C GLU A 81 3.27 15.93 -9.91
N PHE A 82 4.10 14.93 -10.18
CA PHE A 82 3.82 13.93 -11.21
C PHE A 82 4.52 12.59 -10.92
N ARG A 83 4.05 11.53 -11.57
CA ARG A 83 4.59 10.19 -11.48
C ARG A 83 5.32 9.82 -12.76
N ILE A 84 6.44 9.11 -12.63
CA ILE A 84 7.14 8.43 -13.73
C ILE A 84 7.43 6.97 -13.37
N GLY A 85 7.89 6.18 -14.35
CA GLY A 85 8.33 4.80 -14.10
C GLY A 85 7.20 3.78 -13.94
N ILE A 86 5.98 4.11 -14.37
CA ILE A 86 4.83 3.18 -14.37
C ILE A 86 4.99 2.09 -15.43
N LYS A 87 5.55 2.46 -16.59
CA LYS A 87 5.91 1.49 -17.62
C LYS A 87 7.23 0.85 -17.22
N MET A 88 7.46 -0.40 -17.64
CA MET A 88 8.75 -1.06 -17.47
C MET A 88 9.86 -0.11 -17.93
N ALA A 89 10.81 0.16 -17.04
CA ALA A 89 11.86 1.14 -17.30
C ALA A 89 12.72 0.63 -18.45
N LYS A 90 12.65 1.33 -19.60
CA LYS A 90 13.68 1.16 -20.62
C LYS A 90 15.01 1.62 -20.03
N LYS A 91 16.09 0.95 -20.42
CA LYS A 91 17.46 1.41 -20.10
C LYS A 91 17.57 2.88 -20.47
N ASP A 92 18.12 3.68 -19.56
CA ASP A 92 18.34 5.12 -19.73
C ASP A 92 17.06 5.99 -19.78
N SER A 93 15.91 5.43 -19.39
CA SER A 93 14.69 6.21 -19.11
C SER A 93 14.87 7.15 -17.91
N ALA A 94 14.00 8.15 -17.77
CA ALA A 94 14.06 9.08 -16.64
C ALA A 94 13.91 8.35 -15.30
N ALA A 95 13.08 7.30 -15.25
CA ALA A 95 12.90 6.48 -14.05
C ALA A 95 14.16 5.66 -13.69
N ASP A 96 14.76 4.97 -14.67
CA ASP A 96 16.01 4.22 -14.47
C ASP A 96 17.15 5.16 -14.03
N TRP A 97 17.27 6.32 -14.67
CA TRP A 97 18.23 7.35 -14.29
C TRP A 97 18.02 7.84 -12.86
N LEU A 98 16.77 8.13 -12.46
CA LEU A 98 16.46 8.61 -11.11
C LEU A 98 16.83 7.59 -10.03
N VAL A 99 16.52 6.31 -10.22
CA VAL A 99 16.88 5.24 -9.28
C VAL A 99 18.40 5.19 -9.07
N LYS A 100 19.18 5.32 -10.16
CA LYS A 100 20.65 5.38 -10.10
C LYS A 100 21.16 6.62 -9.34
N THR A 101 20.39 7.72 -9.33
CA THR A 101 20.77 8.92 -8.58
C THR A 101 20.55 8.80 -7.07
N ALA A 102 19.65 7.93 -6.61
CA ALA A 102 19.29 7.79 -5.19
C ALA A 102 20.53 7.56 -4.31
N SER A 103 21.40 6.61 -4.70
CA SER A 103 22.63 6.30 -3.94
C SER A 103 23.59 7.49 -3.85
N ARG A 104 23.66 8.32 -4.90
CA ARG A 104 24.51 9.52 -4.91
C ARG A 104 23.99 10.63 -3.99
N GLN A 105 22.69 10.60 -3.67
CA GLN A 105 22.03 11.55 -2.77
C GLN A 105 21.83 10.97 -1.35
N GLY A 106 22.55 9.90 -1.01
CA GLY A 106 22.50 9.30 0.33
C GLY A 106 21.28 8.40 0.58
N ALA A 107 20.35 8.29 -0.36
CA ALA A 107 19.23 7.35 -0.27
C ALA A 107 19.72 5.93 -0.61
N ARG A 108 20.06 5.15 0.43
CA ARG A 108 20.46 3.76 0.30
C ARG A 108 19.22 2.88 0.08
N LEU A 109 19.07 2.37 -1.14
CA LEU A 109 18.07 1.36 -1.47
C LEU A 109 18.65 -0.03 -1.22
N ALA A 110 17.96 -0.85 -0.44
CA ALA A 110 18.27 -2.27 -0.26
C ALA A 110 18.26 -3.01 -1.61
N ASP A 111 19.06 -4.07 -1.73
CA ASP A 111 19.21 -4.80 -3.01
C ASP A 111 17.89 -5.43 -3.45
N GLU A 112 17.10 -5.92 -2.50
CA GLU A 112 15.77 -6.45 -2.76
C GLU A 112 14.83 -5.37 -3.33
N VAL A 113 14.82 -4.17 -2.74
CA VAL A 113 14.06 -3.02 -3.27
C VAL A 113 14.49 -2.69 -4.69
N ARG A 114 15.80 -2.66 -4.97
CA ARG A 114 16.30 -2.43 -6.34
C ARG A 114 15.81 -3.49 -7.31
N ALA A 115 15.80 -4.76 -6.89
CA ALA A 115 15.31 -5.86 -7.71
C ALA A 115 13.81 -5.75 -8.00
N VAL A 116 12.99 -5.27 -7.06
CA VAL A 116 11.57 -4.98 -7.33
C VAL A 116 11.43 -3.84 -8.34
N VAL A 117 12.18 -2.76 -8.14
CA VAL A 117 12.15 -1.60 -9.04
C VAL A 117 12.55 -1.97 -10.46
N SER A 118 13.55 -2.84 -10.64
CA SER A 118 13.97 -3.30 -11.97
C SER A 118 12.94 -4.18 -12.67
N ARG A 119 12.08 -4.88 -11.93
CA ARG A 119 10.94 -5.63 -12.51
C ARG A 119 9.83 -4.71 -13.03
N GLY A 120 9.82 -3.45 -12.60
CA GLY A 120 8.80 -2.47 -12.95
C GLY A 120 7.54 -2.62 -12.11
N VAL A 121 6.53 -1.81 -12.44
CA VAL A 121 5.29 -1.75 -11.67
C VAL A 121 4.43 -2.99 -11.92
N ALA A 122 3.99 -3.63 -10.83
CA ALA A 122 2.96 -4.65 -10.88
C ALA A 122 1.58 -4.01 -11.07
N LEU A 123 1.02 -4.14 -12.27
CA LEU A 123 -0.36 -3.73 -12.54
C LEU A 123 -1.30 -4.85 -12.13
N VAL A 124 -2.32 -4.52 -11.33
CA VAL A 124 -3.36 -5.49 -11.00
C VAL A 124 -4.20 -5.74 -12.25
N PRO A 125 -4.37 -7.00 -12.66
CA PRO A 125 -5.26 -7.36 -13.76
C PRO A 125 -6.68 -6.85 -13.51
N ARG A 126 -7.44 -6.65 -14.59
CA ARG A 126 -8.86 -6.33 -14.45
C ARG A 126 -9.56 -7.47 -13.70
N SER A 127 -10.24 -7.14 -12.62
CA SER A 127 -10.98 -8.11 -11.81
C SER A 127 -11.95 -8.93 -12.65
N ARG A 128 -11.96 -10.25 -12.37
CA ARG A 128 -12.92 -11.21 -12.92
C ARG A 128 -14.06 -11.46 -11.91
N GLY A 129 -14.65 -10.41 -11.35
CA GLY A 129 -15.64 -10.58 -10.30
C GLY A 129 -16.23 -9.27 -9.76
N PRO A 130 -17.03 -9.36 -8.68
CA PRO A 130 -17.50 -8.18 -7.96
C PRO A 130 -16.30 -7.43 -7.36
N VAL A 131 -16.15 -6.14 -7.61
CA VAL A 131 -15.03 -5.33 -7.07
C VAL A 131 -15.43 -4.50 -5.85
N ASP A 132 -16.70 -4.59 -5.48
CA ASP A 132 -17.31 -3.79 -4.42
C ASP A 132 -18.19 -4.69 -3.54
N PRO A 133 -18.15 -4.54 -2.21
CA PRO A 133 -18.96 -5.32 -1.28
C PRO A 133 -20.49 -5.16 -1.47
N THR A 134 -20.93 -4.08 -2.11
CA THR A 134 -22.35 -3.84 -2.44
C THR A 134 -22.79 -4.55 -3.74
N ALA A 135 -21.85 -5.07 -4.53
CA ALA A 135 -22.16 -5.73 -5.78
C ALA A 135 -22.89 -7.06 -5.53
N LYS A 136 -23.84 -7.39 -6.43
CA LYS A 136 -24.51 -8.69 -6.40
C LYS A 136 -23.52 -9.82 -6.70
N ILE A 137 -23.36 -10.75 -5.77
CA ILE A 137 -22.46 -11.89 -5.92
C ILE A 137 -23.20 -13.04 -6.61
N ASN A 138 -22.70 -13.46 -7.77
CA ASN A 138 -23.15 -14.69 -8.41
C ASN A 138 -22.50 -15.90 -7.72
N ARG A 139 -23.28 -16.61 -6.90
CA ARG A 139 -22.81 -17.77 -6.12
C ARG A 139 -22.14 -18.86 -6.98
N LYS A 140 -22.55 -19.02 -8.25
CA LYS A 140 -21.96 -20.00 -9.17
C LYS A 140 -20.52 -19.65 -9.61
N ARG A 141 -20.06 -18.43 -9.32
CA ARG A 141 -18.72 -17.92 -9.67
C ARG A 141 -17.81 -17.75 -8.46
N VAL A 142 -18.25 -18.12 -7.26
CA VAL A 142 -17.32 -18.24 -6.14
C VAL A 142 -16.45 -19.44 -6.48
N GLU A 143 -15.25 -19.18 -7.00
CA GLU A 143 -14.25 -20.22 -7.19
C GLU A 143 -14.08 -20.94 -5.86
N GLU A 144 -14.08 -22.27 -5.89
CA GLU A 144 -13.72 -23.10 -4.76
C GLU A 144 -12.21 -23.03 -4.56
N ALA A 145 -11.70 -21.83 -4.28
CA ALA A 145 -10.43 -21.73 -3.58
C ALA A 145 -10.71 -22.31 -2.18
N GLU A 146 -10.25 -23.55 -1.97
CA GLU A 146 -10.18 -24.11 -0.63
C GLU A 146 -9.39 -23.11 0.20
N VAL A 147 -10.07 -22.50 1.16
CA VAL A 147 -9.33 -21.88 2.25
C VAL A 147 -8.50 -23.01 2.82
N ALA A 148 -7.19 -22.81 2.93
CA ALA A 148 -6.39 -23.63 3.81
C ALA A 148 -6.92 -23.36 5.23
N VAL A 149 -8.04 -24.00 5.57
CA VAL A 149 -8.51 -24.13 6.92
C VAL A 149 -7.41 -24.96 7.57
N ASP A 150 -6.78 -24.40 8.60
CA ASP A 150 -5.98 -25.16 9.56
C ASP A 150 -4.66 -25.78 9.06
N VAL A 151 -3.87 -25.08 8.24
CA VAL A 151 -2.43 -25.40 8.19
C VAL A 151 -1.73 -24.54 9.24
N PRO A 152 -1.14 -25.13 10.30
CA PRO A 152 -0.26 -24.39 11.19
C PRO A 152 0.79 -23.67 10.37
N TYR A 153 0.80 -22.33 10.47
CA TYR A 153 1.63 -21.44 9.66
C TYR A 153 3.14 -21.75 9.77
N LYS A 154 3.53 -22.54 10.78
CA LYS A 154 4.78 -23.29 10.92
C LYS A 154 4.50 -24.61 11.68
N PRO A 155 5.31 -25.68 11.47
CA PRO A 155 5.28 -26.85 12.35
C PRO A 155 5.44 -26.43 13.82
N GLY A 156 4.45 -26.73 14.66
CA GLY A 156 4.45 -26.39 16.09
C GLY A 156 3.82 -25.03 16.47
N ALA A 157 3.26 -24.28 15.53
CA ALA A 157 2.45 -23.10 15.86
C ALA A 157 1.05 -23.52 16.35
N GLU A 158 0.55 -22.88 17.40
CA GLU A 158 -0.84 -23.05 17.84
C GLU A 158 -1.80 -22.61 16.73
N ILE A 159 -2.94 -23.31 16.61
CA ILE A 159 -4.01 -22.94 15.68
C ILE A 159 -4.59 -21.62 16.18
N HIS A 160 -4.18 -20.51 15.58
CA HIS A 160 -4.84 -19.24 15.84
C HIS A 160 -6.26 -19.29 15.26
N GLU A 161 -7.26 -19.15 16.13
CA GLU A 161 -8.67 -19.15 15.76
C GLU A 161 -8.94 -18.22 14.57
N THR A 162 -9.72 -18.71 13.62
CA THR A 162 -10.13 -17.90 12.47
C THR A 162 -11.04 -16.76 12.94
N TRP A 163 -10.87 -15.56 12.37
CA TRP A 163 -11.75 -14.40 12.64
C TRP A 163 -13.25 -14.71 12.47
N TRP A 164 -13.57 -15.71 11.65
CA TRP A 164 -14.92 -16.20 11.41
C TRP A 164 -15.57 -16.73 12.68
N ALA A 165 -14.81 -17.41 13.54
CA ALA A 165 -15.32 -17.98 14.79
C ALA A 165 -15.61 -16.90 15.86
N CYS A 166 -15.00 -15.72 15.73
CA CYS A 166 -14.99 -14.68 16.76
C CYS A 166 -16.25 -13.82 16.86
N GLY A 167 -17.11 -13.81 15.83
CA GLY A 167 -18.32 -12.99 15.85
C GLY A 167 -18.02 -11.48 15.91
N SER A 168 -17.04 -11.00 15.13
CA SER A 168 -16.87 -9.56 14.88
C SER A 168 -18.13 -8.97 14.23
N ASN A 169 -18.48 -7.73 14.55
CA ASN A 169 -19.61 -7.02 13.93
C ASN A 169 -19.31 -5.54 13.55
N TYR A 170 -18.08 -5.06 13.75
CA TYR A 170 -17.71 -3.68 13.40
C TYR A 170 -17.20 -3.61 11.97
N PHE A 171 -18.15 -3.38 11.06
CA PHE A 171 -17.91 -3.40 9.62
C PHE A 171 -18.13 -2.04 8.99
N SER A 172 -17.18 -1.63 8.15
CA SER A 172 -17.35 -0.42 7.34
C SER A 172 -16.71 -0.60 5.97
N ALA A 173 -17.52 -0.78 4.93
CA ALA A 173 -17.08 -0.78 3.53
C ALA A 173 -16.92 0.65 3.00
N ASN A 174 -16.08 1.45 3.66
CA ASN A 174 -15.98 2.89 3.47
C ASN A 174 -14.74 3.35 2.67
N ALA A 175 -14.26 2.51 1.74
CA ALA A 175 -13.12 2.86 0.88
C ALA A 175 -13.31 4.18 0.12
N HIS A 176 -14.54 4.56 -0.20
CA HIS A 176 -14.85 5.83 -0.88
C HIS A 176 -14.35 7.05 -0.09
N PHE A 177 -14.46 7.08 1.24
CA PHE A 177 -13.91 8.20 2.03
C PHE A 177 -12.38 8.26 1.93
N PHE A 178 -11.69 7.12 2.00
CA PHE A 178 -10.23 7.04 1.85
C PHE A 178 -9.75 7.25 0.40
N ASN A 179 -10.68 7.24 -0.56
CA ASN A 179 -10.44 7.45 -1.99
C ASN A 179 -10.80 8.86 -2.44
N ASP A 180 -11.37 9.69 -1.55
CA ASP A 180 -11.54 11.11 -1.82
C ASP A 180 -10.17 11.73 -2.18
N PRO A 181 -10.08 12.54 -3.26
CA PRO A 181 -8.84 13.19 -3.66
C PRO A 181 -8.14 13.97 -2.55
N ALA A 182 -8.88 14.48 -1.56
CA ALA A 182 -8.32 15.18 -0.39
C ALA A 182 -7.53 14.27 0.55
N HIS A 183 -7.87 12.97 0.58
CA HIS A 183 -7.37 12.01 1.59
C HIS A 183 -6.52 10.88 1.00
N VAL A 184 -6.66 10.59 -0.30
CA VAL A 184 -6.12 9.38 -0.93
C VAL A 184 -4.60 9.25 -0.80
N THR A 185 -3.85 10.35 -0.87
CA THR A 185 -2.39 10.37 -0.73
C THR A 185 -1.90 10.59 0.70
N ARG A 186 -2.81 10.88 1.64
CA ARG A 186 -2.51 11.30 3.02
C ARG A 186 -2.74 10.24 4.07
N ASN A 187 -3.21 9.07 3.68
CA ASN A 187 -3.47 7.96 4.61
C ASN A 187 -2.82 6.70 4.04
N ASN A 188 -2.30 5.82 4.89
CA ASN A 188 -1.68 4.56 4.48
C ASN A 188 -2.56 3.34 4.82
N CYS A 189 -1.99 2.13 4.69
CA CYS A 189 -2.71 0.91 5.04
C CYS A 189 -3.12 0.84 6.50
N TYR A 190 -2.31 1.39 7.43
CA TYR A 190 -2.63 1.34 8.86
C TYR A 190 -3.79 2.27 9.20
N CYS A 191 -3.85 3.47 8.61
CA CYS A 191 -5.01 4.37 8.71
C CYS A 191 -6.30 3.67 8.23
N PHE A 192 -6.27 3.10 7.01
CA PHE A 192 -7.42 2.40 6.45
C PHE A 192 -7.85 1.23 7.33
N ALA A 193 -6.90 0.38 7.73
CA ALA A 193 -7.20 -0.82 8.48
C ALA A 193 -7.78 -0.50 9.87
N SER A 194 -7.31 0.60 10.47
CA SER A 194 -7.76 1.09 11.76
C SER A 194 -9.09 1.87 11.69
N ASN A 195 -9.66 2.02 10.49
CA ASN A 195 -10.83 2.86 10.23
C ASN A 195 -10.66 4.30 10.76
N HIS A 196 -9.44 4.83 10.68
CA HIS A 196 -9.08 6.16 11.16
C HIS A 196 -8.44 6.95 10.04
N MET A 197 -8.89 8.19 9.83
CA MET A 197 -8.39 9.06 8.77
C MET A 197 -7.73 10.30 9.36
N PRO A 198 -6.51 10.18 9.94
CA PRO A 198 -5.80 11.30 10.51
C PRO A 198 -5.15 12.22 9.48
N ASP A 199 -5.19 11.87 8.18
CA ASP A 199 -4.43 12.53 7.12
C ASP A 199 -2.91 12.55 7.37
N ILE A 200 -2.41 11.51 8.05
CA ILE A 200 -0.99 11.25 8.27
C ILE A 200 -0.54 10.13 7.33
N ARG A 201 0.33 10.51 6.38
CA ARG A 201 0.74 9.64 5.29
C ARG A 201 1.48 8.39 5.72
N TYR A 202 2.15 8.43 6.87
CA TYR A 202 2.96 7.31 7.37
C TYR A 202 2.64 7.00 8.82
N ALA A 203 1.36 6.71 9.09
CA ALA A 203 0.96 6.24 10.40
C ALA A 203 1.66 4.90 10.74
N ARG A 204 2.17 4.76 11.96
CA ARG A 204 2.97 3.61 12.37
C ARG A 204 2.44 2.92 13.62
N PRO A 205 2.38 1.58 13.64
CA PRO A 205 2.06 0.82 14.83
C PRO A 205 2.91 1.23 16.03
N GLY A 206 2.24 1.48 17.15
CA GLY A 206 2.81 1.76 18.46
C GLY A 206 3.16 3.20 18.72
N ARG A 207 3.10 4.10 17.72
CA ARG A 207 3.38 5.53 17.96
C ARG A 207 2.37 6.16 18.90
N ARG A 208 1.09 5.84 18.75
CA ARG A 208 0.05 6.35 19.64
C ARG A 208 0.21 5.78 21.05
N GLY A 209 0.52 4.49 21.14
CA GLY A 209 0.81 3.80 22.40
C GLY A 209 2.14 4.17 23.07
N GLY A 210 2.95 5.04 22.46
CA GLY A 210 4.26 5.45 22.99
C GLY A 210 5.35 4.38 22.88
N ARG A 211 5.12 3.29 22.13
CA ARG A 211 6.08 2.21 21.87
C ARG A 211 6.10 1.86 20.38
N PRO A 212 6.65 2.74 19.52
CA PRO A 212 6.69 2.51 18.08
C PRO A 212 7.37 1.19 17.73
N ALA A 213 6.87 0.49 16.71
CA ALA A 213 7.51 -0.71 16.19
C ALA A 213 8.99 -0.45 15.84
N THR A 214 9.88 -1.31 16.36
CA THR A 214 11.35 -1.13 16.28
C THR A 214 12.01 -1.93 15.16
N SER A 215 11.31 -2.92 14.61
CA SER A 215 11.78 -3.73 13.48
C SER A 215 10.61 -4.11 12.56
N ILE A 216 10.94 -4.41 11.30
CA ILE A 216 9.98 -4.85 10.28
C ILE A 216 9.94 -6.38 10.24
N THR A 217 9.50 -6.94 11.36
CA THR A 217 9.25 -8.38 11.57
C THR A 217 7.84 -8.53 12.17
N CYS A 218 7.26 -9.73 12.13
CA CYS A 218 5.97 -9.95 12.81
C CYS A 218 6.04 -9.51 14.28
N GLY A 219 7.03 -9.98 15.05
CA GLY A 219 7.16 -9.62 16.46
C GLY A 219 7.29 -8.11 16.69
N GLY A 220 8.18 -7.43 15.95
CA GLY A 220 8.42 -5.99 16.13
C GLY A 220 7.20 -5.12 15.81
N VAL A 221 6.41 -5.49 14.80
CA VAL A 221 5.19 -4.75 14.44
C VAL A 221 4.04 -5.12 15.38
N ILE A 222 3.93 -6.38 15.81
CA ILE A 222 2.94 -6.84 16.80
C ILE A 222 3.10 -6.09 18.13
N ASP A 223 4.33 -5.89 18.59
CA ASP A 223 4.57 -5.12 19.82
C ASP A 223 4.05 -3.67 19.72
N GLY A 224 4.19 -3.05 18.54
CA GLY A 224 3.60 -1.75 18.25
C GLY A 224 2.08 -1.79 18.20
N LEU A 225 1.48 -2.81 17.57
CA LEU A 225 0.02 -2.98 17.56
C LEU A 225 -0.54 -3.14 18.98
N ARG A 226 0.09 -3.96 19.81
CA ARG A 226 -0.30 -4.14 21.22
C ARG A 226 -0.24 -2.83 22.00
N ALA A 227 0.78 -2.01 21.75
CA ALA A 227 0.89 -0.69 22.37
C ALA A 227 -0.26 0.25 21.95
N ASP A 228 -0.74 0.16 20.71
CA ASP A 228 -1.91 0.90 20.23
C ASP A 228 -3.26 0.30 20.68
N GLY A 229 -3.24 -0.84 21.38
CA GLY A 229 -4.42 -1.48 21.98
C GLY A 229 -5.02 -2.62 21.17
N TRP A 230 -4.33 -3.10 20.13
CA TRP A 230 -4.73 -4.29 19.39
C TRP A 230 -4.44 -5.57 20.16
N LYS A 231 -5.31 -6.56 19.99
CA LYS A 231 -5.16 -7.91 20.57
C LYS A 231 -5.07 -8.95 19.46
N ASP A 232 -4.25 -9.97 19.65
CA ASP A 232 -4.09 -11.15 18.79
C ASP A 232 -5.03 -12.31 19.15
N GLY A 233 -5.75 -12.18 20.28
CA GLY A 233 -6.83 -13.07 20.68
C GLY A 233 -8.16 -12.67 20.07
N CYS A 234 -8.98 -13.68 19.79
CA CYS A 234 -10.35 -13.55 19.31
C CYS A 234 -11.19 -12.61 20.20
N GLU A 235 -11.76 -11.54 19.62
CA GLU A 235 -12.62 -10.61 20.35
C GLU A 235 -13.95 -10.41 19.62
N PRO A 236 -15.09 -10.64 20.30
CA PRO A 236 -16.39 -10.31 19.74
C PRO A 236 -16.57 -8.80 19.67
N ASN A 237 -17.42 -8.33 18.77
CA ASN A 237 -17.68 -6.91 18.57
C ASN A 237 -16.43 -6.04 18.34
N ALA A 238 -15.47 -6.55 17.56
CA ALA A 238 -14.22 -5.85 17.32
C ALA A 238 -14.05 -5.46 15.86
N LEU A 239 -13.35 -4.36 15.62
CA LEU A 239 -12.67 -4.10 14.37
C LEU A 239 -11.61 -5.18 14.17
N THR A 240 -11.59 -5.83 13.00
CA THR A 240 -10.66 -6.91 12.69
C THR A 240 -9.73 -6.53 11.54
N ILE A 241 -8.43 -6.69 11.78
CA ILE A 241 -7.38 -6.46 10.78
C ILE A 241 -6.47 -7.68 10.64
N VAL A 242 -5.70 -7.70 9.55
CA VAL A 242 -4.60 -8.65 9.35
C VAL A 242 -3.31 -7.88 9.16
N LEU A 243 -2.23 -8.38 9.78
CA LEU A 243 -0.87 -7.92 9.53
C LEU A 243 -0.15 -8.89 8.57
N VAL A 244 0.50 -8.31 7.56
CA VAL A 244 1.42 -9.02 6.66
C VAL A 244 2.73 -8.25 6.53
N ILE A 245 3.83 -8.94 6.34
CA ILE A 245 5.17 -8.34 6.28
C ILE A 245 5.83 -8.68 4.94
N TRP A 246 6.39 -7.65 4.31
CA TRP A 246 7.48 -7.82 3.34
C TRP A 246 8.78 -7.84 4.15
N PRO A 247 9.42 -9.02 4.31
CA PRO A 247 10.53 -9.21 5.25
C PRO A 247 11.56 -8.07 5.18
N ASN A 248 11.83 -7.43 6.32
CA ASN A 248 12.81 -6.36 6.49
C ASN A 248 12.56 -5.05 5.71
N ASN A 249 11.49 -4.95 4.93
CA ASN A 249 11.26 -3.81 4.03
C ASN A 249 9.99 -3.04 4.39
N ASP A 250 8.85 -3.73 4.56
CA ASP A 250 7.58 -3.07 4.83
C ASP A 250 6.56 -3.96 5.57
N TYR A 251 5.50 -3.34 6.09
CA TYR A 251 4.31 -4.01 6.60
C TYR A 251 3.07 -3.53 5.84
N HIS A 252 2.05 -4.38 5.81
CA HIS A 252 0.77 -4.04 5.21
C HIS A 252 -0.39 -4.59 6.02
N PHE A 253 -1.53 -3.90 5.93
CA PHE A 253 -2.73 -4.23 6.69
C PHE A 253 -3.96 -4.38 5.79
N TYR A 254 -4.76 -5.40 6.11
CA TYR A 254 -6.11 -5.59 5.58
C TYR A 254 -7.13 -5.39 6.70
N ARG A 255 -8.36 -5.01 6.37
CA ARG A 255 -9.47 -4.89 7.32
C ARG A 255 -10.69 -5.64 6.81
N LEU A 256 -11.37 -6.33 7.72
CA LEU A 256 -12.66 -6.93 7.47
C LEU A 256 -13.73 -5.84 7.41
N VAL A 257 -14.44 -5.73 6.29
CA VAL A 257 -15.34 -4.59 5.99
C VAL A 257 -16.82 -4.95 5.90
N THR A 258 -17.16 -6.23 5.91
CA THR A 258 -18.55 -6.72 5.95
C THR A 258 -18.68 -7.97 6.82
N GLY A 259 -19.90 -8.20 7.30
CA GLY A 259 -20.28 -9.43 7.99
C GLY A 259 -20.83 -10.50 7.05
N GLY A 260 -21.20 -11.63 7.65
CA GLY A 260 -21.76 -12.76 6.93
C GLY A 260 -23.05 -12.43 6.14
N PRO A 261 -23.35 -13.21 5.09
CA PRO A 261 -22.65 -14.43 4.68
C PRO A 261 -21.42 -14.19 3.78
N TYR A 262 -21.14 -12.94 3.37
CA TYR A 262 -20.01 -12.58 2.52
C TYR A 262 -19.04 -11.67 3.27
N TRP A 263 -17.90 -12.23 3.66
CA TRP A 263 -16.92 -11.56 4.50
C TRP A 263 -15.85 -10.93 3.62
N TRP A 264 -16.01 -9.65 3.33
CA TRP A 264 -15.12 -8.88 2.47
C TRP A 264 -13.97 -8.29 3.28
N TRP A 265 -12.80 -8.29 2.67
CA TRP A 265 -11.63 -7.57 3.15
C TRP A 265 -11.28 -6.44 2.21
N GLY A 266 -10.83 -5.32 2.78
CA GLY A 266 -10.30 -4.19 2.04
C GLY A 266 -8.89 -3.85 2.51
N HIS A 267 -8.16 -3.11 1.68
CA HIS A 267 -6.85 -2.60 2.02
C HIS A 267 -6.48 -1.36 1.20
N LYS A 268 -5.41 -0.67 1.60
CA LYS A 268 -4.92 0.55 0.94
C LYS A 268 -3.41 0.48 0.68
N PRO A 269 -2.97 0.27 -0.58
CA PRO A 269 -1.54 0.23 -0.95
C PRO A 269 -0.85 1.60 -0.85
N GLY A 270 -0.42 1.98 0.34
CA GLY A 270 0.24 3.27 0.57
C GLY A 270 -0.66 4.46 0.16
N GLY A 271 -0.11 5.36 -0.66
CA GLY A 271 -0.82 6.56 -1.14
C GLY A 271 -1.77 6.33 -2.32
N THR A 272 -2.09 5.09 -2.69
CA THR A 272 -3.05 4.78 -3.77
C THR A 272 -4.47 4.61 -3.24
N PRO A 273 -5.50 4.59 -4.10
CA PRO A 273 -6.86 4.23 -3.68
C PRO A 273 -6.91 2.91 -2.88
N ALA A 274 -7.73 2.89 -1.84
CA ALA A 274 -8.18 1.68 -1.17
C ALA A 274 -9.04 0.84 -2.11
N LYS A 275 -8.90 -0.48 -1.99
CA LYS A 275 -9.51 -1.48 -2.87
C LYS A 275 -9.92 -2.73 -2.09
N TYR A 276 -10.72 -3.57 -2.74
CA TYR A 276 -11.23 -4.85 -2.22
C TYR A 276 -10.74 -6.04 -3.05
N THR A 277 -9.64 -5.85 -3.78
CA THR A 277 -9.03 -6.85 -4.66
C THR A 277 -7.57 -7.07 -4.29
N ASP A 278 -7.08 -8.30 -4.44
CA ASP A 278 -5.68 -8.63 -4.23
C ASP A 278 -4.80 -8.17 -5.42
N ASP A 279 -3.51 -8.52 -5.41
CA ASP A 279 -2.58 -8.13 -6.47
C ASP A 279 -2.69 -8.99 -7.75
N CYS A 280 -3.45 -10.08 -7.71
CA CYS A 280 -3.80 -10.88 -8.89
C CYS A 280 -5.16 -10.46 -9.50
N GLY A 281 -5.90 -9.56 -8.85
CA GLY A 281 -7.20 -9.07 -9.30
C GLY A 281 -8.39 -9.88 -8.78
N HIS A 282 -8.17 -10.79 -7.83
CA HIS A 282 -9.25 -11.51 -7.15
C HIS A 282 -9.90 -10.61 -6.11
N SER A 283 -11.22 -10.67 -6.02
CA SER A 283 -11.97 -10.02 -4.96
C SER A 283 -11.70 -10.72 -3.63
N ILE A 284 -11.34 -9.96 -2.60
CA ILE A 284 -10.97 -10.53 -1.30
C ILE A 284 -12.24 -10.70 -0.48
N PHE A 285 -12.97 -11.78 -0.73
CA PHE A 285 -14.08 -12.17 0.12
C PHE A 285 -14.19 -13.68 0.28
N GLN A 286 -14.80 -14.07 1.40
CA GLN A 286 -15.19 -15.44 1.65
C GLN A 286 -16.70 -15.60 1.79
N TYR A 287 -17.21 -16.71 1.30
CA TYR A 287 -18.57 -17.17 1.48
C TYR A 287 -18.56 -18.55 2.14
N GLN A 288 -19.14 -18.67 3.33
CA GLN A 288 -19.17 -19.93 4.10
C GLN A 288 -17.79 -20.59 4.23
N GLY A 289 -16.75 -19.81 4.55
CA GLY A 289 -15.38 -20.32 4.68
C GLY A 289 -14.71 -20.73 3.36
N LYS A 290 -15.28 -20.42 2.20
CA LYS A 290 -14.65 -20.63 0.88
C LYS A 290 -14.30 -19.30 0.22
N GLY A 291 -13.18 -19.24 -0.51
CA GLY A 291 -12.76 -18.06 -1.26
C GLY A 291 -11.47 -17.41 -0.74
N TYR A 292 -11.37 -16.09 -0.92
CA TYR A 292 -10.13 -15.34 -0.76
C TYR A 292 -10.13 -14.52 0.54
N ALA A 293 -9.08 -14.67 1.33
CA ALA A 293 -8.80 -13.90 2.53
C ALA A 293 -7.31 -13.54 2.62
N PRO A 294 -6.92 -12.59 3.47
CA PRO A 294 -5.55 -12.10 3.54
C PRO A 294 -4.45 -13.17 3.72
N ASN A 295 -4.78 -14.35 4.23
CA ASN A 295 -3.86 -15.47 4.42
C ASN A 295 -3.59 -16.30 3.14
N ASN A 296 -4.45 -16.25 2.11
CA ASN A 296 -4.33 -17.07 0.90
C ASN A 296 -4.33 -16.29 -0.43
N ILE A 297 -4.36 -14.95 -0.39
CA ILE A 297 -4.37 -14.09 -1.58
C ILE A 297 -2.97 -13.76 -2.12
N CYS A 298 -2.93 -13.24 -3.35
CA CYS A 298 -1.72 -12.65 -3.92
C CYS A 298 -1.36 -11.32 -3.24
N ARG A 299 -0.19 -11.26 -2.60
CA ARG A 299 0.30 -10.08 -1.86
C ARG A 299 1.67 -9.60 -2.32
N GLY A 300 2.15 -10.07 -3.47
CA GLY A 300 3.49 -9.76 -3.96
C GLY A 300 4.58 -10.19 -2.97
N ASN A 301 5.47 -9.26 -2.59
CA ASN A 301 6.58 -9.55 -1.68
C ASN A 301 6.18 -9.61 -0.19
N TYR A 302 4.90 -9.43 0.16
CA TYR A 302 4.43 -9.49 1.55
C TYR A 302 4.11 -10.95 1.91
N THR A 303 5.18 -11.73 2.06
CA THR A 303 5.14 -13.19 2.19
C THR A 303 4.77 -13.65 3.60
N ASP A 304 5.13 -12.86 4.61
CA ASP A 304 4.97 -13.25 6.00
C ASP A 304 3.56 -12.86 6.47
N PHE A 305 2.74 -13.86 6.79
CA PHE A 305 1.44 -13.66 7.43
C PHE A 305 1.62 -13.68 8.96
N CYS A 306 1.21 -12.63 9.65
CA CYS A 306 1.48 -12.47 11.08
C CYS A 306 0.25 -12.69 11.98
N GLY A 307 -0.95 -12.86 11.42
CA GLY A 307 -2.16 -13.15 12.17
C GLY A 307 -3.26 -12.10 12.04
N TYR A 308 -4.33 -12.36 12.78
CA TYR A 308 -5.50 -11.49 12.92
C TYR A 308 -5.38 -10.67 14.20
N PHE A 309 -5.83 -9.41 14.14
CA PHE A 309 -5.81 -8.52 15.29
C PHE A 309 -7.16 -7.82 15.44
N TYR A 310 -7.52 -7.59 16.70
CA TYR A 310 -8.84 -7.15 17.09
C TYR A 310 -8.76 -5.93 18.00
N GLN A 311 -9.70 -5.01 17.83
CA GLN A 311 -9.92 -3.91 18.76
C GLN A 311 -11.41 -3.66 18.93
N ASN A 312 -11.91 -3.70 20.16
CA ASN A 312 -13.32 -3.47 20.50
C ASN A 312 -13.68 -1.98 20.44
N ASN A 313 -13.54 -1.37 19.26
CA ASN A 313 -13.96 -0.02 18.90
C ASN A 313 -14.21 0.05 17.39
N TRP A 314 -15.16 0.88 16.94
CA TRP A 314 -15.44 1.09 15.51
C TRP A 314 -14.29 1.78 14.75
N THR A 315 -13.47 2.54 15.48
CA THR A 315 -12.28 3.22 14.97
C THR A 315 -11.16 3.07 15.99
N ALA A 316 -10.03 2.57 15.52
CA ALA A 316 -8.78 2.52 16.24
C ALA A 316 -7.98 3.78 15.90
N PHE A 317 -7.88 4.77 16.78
CA PHE A 317 -7.04 5.92 16.44
C PHE A 317 -5.56 5.50 16.40
N VAL A 318 -4.85 6.04 15.42
CA VAL A 318 -3.45 5.76 15.09
C VAL A 318 -2.74 7.07 14.72
N ALA A 319 -1.42 7.11 14.83
CA ALA A 319 -0.56 8.15 14.24
C ALA A 319 0.92 7.74 14.29
#